data_AF-A0A938TXP8-F1
#
_entry.id   AF-A0A938TXP8-F1
#
_cell.length_a   1.000
_cell.length_b   1.000
_cell.length_c   1.000
_cell.angle_alpha   90.00
_cell.angle_beta   90.00
_cell.angle_gamma   90.00
#
_symmetry.space_group_name_H-M   'P 1'
#
loop_
_entity.id
_entity.type
_entity.pdbx_description
1 polymer ?
#
loop_
_entity_poly.entity_id
_entity_poly.type
_entity_poly.pdbx_seq_one_letter_code
_entity_poly.pdbx_strand_id
1 'polypeptide(L)'
;MAGRQNSSSNDIGDITWVVPSATVRFPSVVPGIQAHHWSAGVTPAMSIGHKDAVVGAKVIAASVLDLLTSSELLASAKKQFEQDTGDTKYFSLLPEDAKAPVNLYKDITDKYRAAMTKFYLNKQAVFK
;
A
#
# COMPACT_ATOMS: atom_id res chain seq x y z
N MET A 1 5.51 -15.39 17.91
CA MET A 1 6.24 -14.18 17.51
C MET A 1 5.30 -13.00 17.71
N ALA A 2 5.49 -12.20 18.76
CA ALA A 2 4.74 -10.95 18.90
C ALA A 2 5.13 -10.05 17.73
N GLY A 3 4.20 -9.82 16.81
CA GLY A 3 4.43 -8.99 15.63
C GLY A 3 4.78 -7.58 16.09
N ARG A 4 6.05 -7.18 15.94
CA ARG A 4 6.42 -5.77 16.07
C ARG A 4 5.57 -4.98 15.08
N GLN A 5 4.80 -4.02 15.60
CA GLN A 5 4.12 -3.03 14.79
C GLN A 5 5.18 -2.26 14.00
N ASN A 6 5.31 -2.56 12.70
CA ASN A 6 6.11 -1.77 11.80
C ASN A 6 5.35 -0.48 11.49
N SER A 7 5.98 0.66 11.70
CA SER A 7 5.39 1.96 11.36
C SER A 7 5.45 2.16 9.84
N SER A 8 4.30 2.10 9.18
CA SER A 8 4.14 2.46 7.78
C SER A 8 3.27 3.71 7.73
N SER A 9 3.70 4.72 6.97
CA SER A 9 2.93 5.95 6.76
C SER A 9 2.11 5.79 5.50
N ASN A 10 0.91 5.24 5.64
CA ASN A 10 -0.04 5.10 4.54
C ASN A 10 -1.47 5.33 5.05
N ASP A 11 -2.40 5.62 4.13
CA ASP A 11 -3.79 5.96 4.38
C ASP A 11 -4.63 4.81 4.96
N ILE A 12 -4.15 3.56 4.87
CA ILE A 12 -4.85 2.41 5.45
C ILE A 12 -4.98 2.54 6.98
N GLY A 13 -4.11 3.33 7.62
CA GLY A 13 -4.19 3.57 9.05
C GLY A 13 -5.58 4.05 9.45
N ASP A 14 -6.13 5.02 8.71
CA ASP A 14 -7.47 5.56 8.96
C ASP A 14 -8.56 4.52 8.64
N ILE A 15 -8.43 3.82 7.52
CA ILE A 15 -9.41 2.82 7.06
C ILE A 15 -9.53 1.65 8.04
N THR A 16 -8.42 1.21 8.62
CA THR A 16 -8.40 0.07 9.57
C THR A 16 -9.15 0.34 10.87
N TRP A 17 -9.49 1.60 11.18
CA TRP A 17 -10.35 1.95 12.31
C TRP A 17 -11.83 2.06 11.95
N VAL A 18 -12.18 2.05 10.66
CA VAL A 18 -13.56 2.29 10.19
C VAL A 18 -14.21 1.00 9.67
N VAL A 19 -13.43 0.09 9.08
CA VAL A 19 -13.92 -1.18 8.52
C VAL A 19 -12.97 -2.34 8.80
N PRO A 20 -13.49 -3.59 8.89
CA PRO A 20 -12.64 -4.79 8.96
C PRO A 20 -11.65 -4.79 7.80
N SER A 21 -10.36 -4.86 8.12
CA SER A 21 -9.28 -4.68 7.15
C SER A 21 -8.19 -5.72 7.36
N ALA A 22 -7.58 -6.16 6.27
CA ALA A 22 -6.42 -7.05 6.29
C ALA A 22 -5.40 -6.62 5.24
N THR A 23 -4.12 -6.74 5.56
CA THR A 23 -3.02 -6.47 4.62
C THR A 23 -2.21 -7.73 4.38
N VAL A 24 -1.91 -8.01 3.12
CA VAL A 24 -0.99 -9.08 2.74
C VAL A 24 0.32 -8.49 2.21
N ARG A 25 1.44 -9.10 2.59
CA ARG A 25 2.78 -8.74 2.08
C ARG A 25 3.33 -9.90 1.27
N PHE A 26 3.83 -9.59 0.09
CA PHE A 26 4.51 -10.54 -0.80
C PHE A 26 5.98 -10.15 -1.00
N PRO A 27 6.87 -11.11 -1.28
CA PRO A 27 8.32 -10.93 -1.21
C PRO A 27 8.94 -10.23 -2.43
N SER A 28 8.52 -8.99 -2.72
CA SER A 28 8.93 -8.24 -3.94
C SER A 28 10.26 -7.52 -3.86
N VAL A 29 10.98 -7.70 -2.76
CA VAL A 29 12.25 -7.04 -2.48
C VAL A 29 13.21 -8.05 -1.86
N VAL A 30 14.49 -7.96 -2.23
CA VAL A 30 15.56 -8.80 -1.66
C VAL A 30 15.70 -8.49 -0.17
N PRO A 31 15.79 -9.51 0.71
CA PRO A 31 15.97 -9.31 2.14
C PRO A 31 17.18 -8.40 2.47
N GLY A 32 16.99 -7.48 3.42
CA GLY A 32 18.03 -6.55 3.86
C GLY A 32 18.09 -5.23 3.08
N ILE A 33 17.28 -5.05 2.03
CA ILE A 33 17.18 -3.76 1.34
C ILE A 33 16.24 -2.82 2.11
N GLN A 34 16.72 -1.61 2.41
CA GLN A 34 15.95 -0.57 3.08
C GLN A 34 14.91 0.06 2.15
N ALA A 35 13.67 0.21 2.63
CA ALA A 35 12.62 0.95 1.92
C ALA A 35 13.02 2.42 1.71
N HIS A 36 12.57 3.04 0.61
CA HIS A 36 12.94 4.40 0.17
C HIS A 36 14.42 4.61 -0.23
N HIS A 37 15.21 3.54 -0.36
CA HIS A 37 16.54 3.60 -0.96
C HIS A 37 16.48 3.27 -2.47
N TRP A 38 17.38 3.82 -3.29
CA TRP A 38 17.36 3.61 -4.75
C TRP A 38 17.41 2.12 -5.15
N SER A 39 18.13 1.31 -4.37
CA SER A 39 18.24 -0.13 -4.63
C SER A 39 16.92 -0.89 -4.40
N ALA A 40 16.02 -0.36 -3.56
CA ALA A 40 14.68 -0.91 -3.36
C ALA A 40 13.79 -0.70 -4.59
N GLY A 41 14.10 0.29 -5.44
CA GLY A 41 13.39 0.55 -6.69
C GLY A 41 13.76 -0.41 -7.83
N VAL A 42 14.83 -1.22 -7.68
CA VAL A 42 15.31 -2.10 -8.74
C VAL A 42 14.45 -3.35 -8.85
N THR A 43 14.17 -4.03 -7.74
CA THR A 43 13.49 -5.34 -7.74
C THR A 43 12.03 -5.30 -8.20
N PRO A 44 11.23 -4.23 -7.96
CA PRO A 44 9.89 -4.13 -8.51
C PRO A 44 9.84 -4.07 -10.05
N ALA A 45 10.93 -3.62 -10.70
CA ALA A 45 11.05 -3.59 -12.15
C ALA A 45 11.57 -4.91 -12.76
N MET A 46 11.81 -5.93 -11.94
CA MET A 46 12.33 -7.24 -12.35
C MET A 46 11.25 -8.32 -12.28
N SER A 47 11.58 -9.51 -12.77
CA SER A 47 10.65 -10.65 -12.81
C SER A 47 10.12 -11.08 -11.43
N ILE A 48 10.87 -10.83 -10.35
CA ILE A 48 10.42 -11.09 -8.97
C ILE A 48 9.19 -10.24 -8.61
N GLY A 49 9.25 -8.92 -8.84
CA GLY A 49 8.14 -8.01 -8.57
C GLY A 49 6.87 -8.36 -9.34
N HIS A 50 7.00 -8.74 -10.62
CA HIS A 50 5.84 -9.14 -11.42
C HIS A 50 5.22 -10.46 -10.97
N LYS A 51 6.05 -11.47 -10.67
CA LYS A 51 5.55 -12.76 -10.17
C LYS A 51 4.82 -12.58 -8.85
N ASP A 52 5.37 -11.78 -7.96
CA ASP A 52 4.75 -11.50 -6.67
C ASP A 52 3.46 -10.71 -6.81
N ALA A 53 3.41 -9.70 -7.69
CA ALA A 53 2.17 -8.96 -7.96
C ALA A 53 1.06 -9.89 -8.45
N VAL A 54 1.38 -10.83 -9.35
CA VAL A 54 0.39 -11.82 -9.85
C VAL A 54 -0.07 -12.75 -8.75
N VAL A 55 0.83 -13.29 -7.93
CA VAL A 55 0.46 -14.19 -6.83
C VAL A 55 -0.33 -13.42 -5.77
N GLY A 56 0.08 -12.20 -5.42
CA GLY A 56 -0.63 -11.35 -4.48
C GLY A 56 -2.03 -10.98 -4.93
N ALA A 57 -2.20 -10.65 -6.22
CA ALA A 57 -3.51 -10.41 -6.81
C ALA A 57 -4.42 -11.65 -6.72
N LYS A 58 -3.87 -12.85 -6.96
CA LYS A 58 -4.63 -14.12 -6.81
C LYS A 58 -5.08 -14.34 -5.38
N VAL A 59 -4.22 -14.09 -4.40
CA VAL A 59 -4.57 -14.23 -2.98
C VAL A 59 -5.65 -13.23 -2.59
N ILE A 60 -5.53 -11.96 -2.97
CA ILE A 60 -6.57 -10.96 -2.70
C ILE A 60 -7.90 -11.37 -3.34
N ALA A 61 -7.89 -11.80 -4.61
CA ALA A 61 -9.10 -12.22 -5.30
C ALA A 61 -9.78 -13.43 -4.64
N ALA A 62 -9.00 -14.44 -4.22
CA ALA A 62 -9.50 -15.59 -3.50
C ALA A 62 -10.08 -15.20 -2.13
N SER A 63 -9.39 -14.34 -1.36
CA SER A 63 -9.90 -13.84 -0.08
C SER A 63 -11.20 -13.05 -0.22
N VAL A 64 -11.33 -12.23 -1.27
CA VAL A 64 -12.58 -11.53 -1.58
C VAL A 64 -13.69 -12.54 -1.90
N LEU A 65 -13.39 -13.57 -2.70
CA LEU A 65 -14.35 -14.62 -3.01
C LEU A 65 -14.83 -15.34 -1.75
N ASP A 66 -13.91 -15.70 -0.84
CA ASP A 66 -14.25 -16.33 0.44
C ASP A 66 -15.19 -15.43 1.27
N LEU A 67 -14.89 -14.13 1.37
CA LEU A 67 -15.71 -13.16 2.09
C LEU A 67 -17.10 -12.94 1.46
N LEU A 68 -17.20 -13.02 0.13
CA LEU A 68 -18.46 -12.87 -0.59
C LEU A 68 -19.32 -14.14 -0.57
N THR A 69 -18.71 -15.31 -0.40
CA THR A 69 -19.39 -16.62 -0.49
C THR A 69 -19.62 -17.30 0.86
N SER A 70 -18.91 -16.87 1.91
CA SER A 70 -19.10 -17.35 3.28
C SER A 70 -19.65 -16.25 4.18
N SER A 71 -20.97 -16.29 4.43
CA SER A 71 -21.64 -15.37 5.34
C SER A 71 -21.12 -15.49 6.78
N GLU A 72 -20.73 -16.70 7.20
CA GLU A 72 -20.12 -16.96 8.51
C GLU A 72 -18.75 -16.27 8.66
N LEU A 73 -17.90 -16.35 7.63
CA LEU A 73 -16.59 -15.69 7.64
C LEU A 73 -16.75 -14.17 7.72
N LEU A 74 -17.65 -13.60 6.92
CA LEU A 74 -17.93 -12.17 6.92
C LEU A 74 -18.48 -11.70 8.28
N ALA A 75 -19.40 -12.46 8.89
CA ALA A 75 -19.94 -12.16 10.21
C ALA A 75 -18.83 -12.21 11.29
N SER A 76 -17.95 -13.21 11.21
CA SER A 76 -16.82 -13.36 12.13
C SER A 76 -15.83 -12.20 12.02
N ALA A 77 -15.51 -11.76 10.80
CA ALA A 77 -14.62 -10.61 10.57
C ALA A 77 -15.21 -9.30 11.14
N LYS A 78 -16.51 -9.08 10.96
CA LYS A 78 -17.22 -7.92 11.54
C LYS A 78 -17.22 -7.95 13.07
N LYS A 79 -17.53 -9.12 13.64
CA LYS A 79 -17.52 -9.32 15.09
C LYS A 79 -16.13 -9.07 15.70
N GLN A 80 -15.07 -9.59 15.06
CA GLN A 80 -13.70 -9.34 15.52
C GLN A 80 -13.38 -7.85 15.48
N PHE A 81 -13.75 -7.15 14.40
CA PHE A 81 -13.54 -5.71 14.28
C PHE A 81 -14.28 -4.91 15.37
N GLU A 82 -15.54 -5.24 15.67
CA GLU A 82 -16.30 -4.64 16.77
C GLU A 82 -15.62 -4.87 18.13
N GLN A 83 -15.04 -6.04 18.35
CA GLN A 83 -14.29 -6.36 19.57
C GLN A 83 -12.97 -5.60 19.66
N ASP A 84 -12.23 -5.49 18.56
CA ASP A 84 -10.93 -4.81 18.50
C ASP A 84 -11.06 -3.29 18.66
N THR A 85 -12.13 -2.71 18.13
CA THR A 85 -12.39 -1.25 18.21
C THR A 85 -13.13 -0.86 19.49
N GLY A 86 -13.98 -1.73 20.02
CA GLY A 86 -14.77 -1.48 21.23
C GLY A 86 -15.60 -0.19 21.10
N ASP A 87 -15.50 0.68 22.10
CA ASP A 87 -16.19 1.98 22.10
C ASP A 87 -15.39 3.09 21.38
N THR A 88 -14.21 2.77 20.83
CA THR A 88 -13.33 3.76 20.19
C THR A 88 -13.88 4.12 18.82
N LYS A 89 -14.22 5.40 18.64
CA LYS A 89 -14.60 5.94 17.34
C LYS A 89 -13.43 6.66 16.71
N TYR A 90 -13.11 6.27 15.47
CA TYR A 90 -12.15 6.98 14.66
C TYR A 90 -12.58 8.44 14.44
N PHE A 91 -11.60 9.35 14.48
CA PHE A 91 -11.73 10.71 14.00
C PHE A 91 -10.46 11.08 13.23
N SER A 92 -10.59 11.91 12.20
CA SER A 92 -9.42 12.36 11.44
C SER A 92 -8.58 13.33 12.27
N LEU A 93 -7.26 13.16 12.23
CA LEU A 93 -6.31 14.11 12.80
C LEU A 93 -6.10 15.32 11.89
N LEU A 94 -6.62 15.28 10.67
CA LEU A 94 -6.58 16.40 9.74
C LEU A 94 -7.73 17.37 10.04
N PRO A 95 -7.51 18.70 9.91
CA PRO A 95 -8.59 19.68 9.88
C PRO A 95 -9.64 19.34 8.81
N GLU A 96 -10.90 19.70 9.04
CA GLU A 96 -12.00 19.45 8.09
C GLU A 96 -11.77 20.09 6.71
N ASP A 97 -11.06 21.23 6.67
CA ASP A 97 -10.72 21.97 5.46
C ASP A 97 -9.34 21.63 4.89
N ALA A 98 -8.67 20.59 5.43
CA ALA A 98 -7.35 20.18 4.97
C ALA A 98 -7.38 19.82 3.48
N LYS A 99 -6.52 20.48 2.70
CA LYS A 99 -6.30 20.18 1.29
C LYS A 99 -4.92 19.59 1.09
N ALA A 100 -4.83 18.58 0.23
CA ALA A 100 -3.55 18.02 -0.16
C ALA A 100 -2.66 19.14 -0.77
N PRO A 101 -1.40 19.29 -0.34
CA PRO A 101 -0.50 20.29 -0.88
C PRO A 101 0.02 19.86 -2.25
N VAL A 102 -0.80 20.03 -3.29
CA VAL A 102 -0.51 19.56 -4.66
C VAL A 102 0.67 20.28 -5.33
N ASN A 103 1.16 21.38 -4.76
CA ASN A 103 2.24 22.19 -5.30
C ASN A 103 3.48 22.28 -4.38
N LEU A 104 3.61 21.41 -3.37
CA LEU A 104 4.67 21.48 -2.36
C LEU A 104 6.09 21.60 -2.95
N TYR A 105 6.34 20.95 -4.09
CA TYR A 105 7.64 20.93 -4.77
C TYR A 105 7.60 21.56 -6.17
N LYS A 106 6.62 22.42 -6.45
CA LYS A 106 6.43 22.98 -7.79
C LYS A 106 7.69 23.71 -8.29
N ASP A 107 8.27 24.58 -7.48
CA ASP A 107 9.43 25.39 -7.88
C ASP A 107 10.67 24.54 -8.18
N ILE A 108 10.95 23.54 -7.32
CA ILE A 108 12.06 22.60 -7.53
C ILE A 108 11.80 21.79 -8.80
N THR A 109 10.59 21.27 -8.96
CA THR A 109 10.27 20.43 -10.11
C THR A 109 10.36 21.24 -11.40
N ASP A 110 9.81 22.46 -11.44
CA ASP A 110 9.87 23.33 -12.63
C ASP A 110 11.31 23.70 -13.00
N LYS A 111 12.15 24.01 -12.00
CA LYS A 111 13.58 24.31 -12.19
C LYS A 111 14.34 23.15 -12.86
N TYR A 112 14.07 21.91 -12.44
CA TYR A 112 14.86 20.76 -12.89
C TYR A 112 14.19 19.91 -13.97
N ARG A 113 12.87 20.06 -14.23
CA ARG A 113 12.10 19.18 -15.14
C ARG A 113 12.72 19.13 -16.53
N ALA A 114 13.01 20.28 -17.13
CA ALA A 114 13.62 20.33 -18.48
C ALA A 114 14.98 19.62 -18.53
N ALA A 115 15.81 19.77 -17.49
CA ALA A 115 17.10 19.09 -17.39
C ALA A 115 16.95 17.58 -17.16
N MET A 116 15.88 17.13 -16.49
CA MET A 116 15.59 15.72 -16.22
C MET A 116 14.96 14.99 -17.42
N THR A 117 14.17 15.68 -18.25
CA THR A 117 13.44 15.06 -19.37
C THR A 117 14.34 14.26 -20.31
N LYS A 118 15.59 14.70 -20.52
CA LYS A 118 16.57 13.97 -21.35
C LYS A 118 16.95 12.58 -20.82
N PHE A 119 16.70 12.31 -19.54
CA PHE A 119 16.96 11.01 -18.90
C PHE A 119 15.69 10.15 -18.78
N TYR A 120 14.53 10.66 -19.19
CA TYR A 120 13.31 9.87 -19.14
C TYR A 120 13.39 8.72 -20.14
N LEU A 121 12.91 7.56 -19.71
CA LEU A 121 12.84 6.39 -20.58
C LEU A 121 11.86 6.70 -21.73
N ASN A 122 12.39 6.72 -22.95
CA ASN A 122 11.61 6.87 -24.19
C ASN A 122 11.23 5.52 -24.81
N LYS A 123 11.48 4.43 -24.11
CA LYS A 123 11.17 3.06 -24.54
C LYS A 123 10.04 2.52 -23.67
N GLN A 124 9.06 1.91 -24.32
CA GLN A 124 8.03 1.16 -23.62
C GLN A 124 8.70 -0.04 -22.91
N ALA A 125 8.40 -0.22 -21.63
CA ALA A 125 8.87 -1.40 -20.91
C ALA A 125 8.25 -2.65 -21.55
N VAL A 126 9.08 -3.48 -22.17
CA VAL A 126 8.67 -4.78 -22.73
C VAL A 126 9.08 -5.84 -21.75
N PHE A 127 8.10 -6.37 -21.02
CA PHE A 127 8.30 -7.47 -20.09
C PHE A 127 8.23 -8.78 -20.89
N LYS A 128 9.30 -9.57 -20.85
CA LYS A 128 9.36 -10.93 -21.44
C LYS A 128 9.02 -11.97 -20.39
#